data_AF-A0A199XR30-F1
#
_entry.id   AF-A0A199XR30-F1
#
_cell.length_a   1.000
_cell.length_b   1.000
_cell.length_c   1.000
_cell.angle_alpha   90.00
_cell.angle_beta   90.00
_cell.angle_gamma   90.00
#
_symmetry.space_group_name_H-M   'P 1'
#
loop_
_entity.id
_entity.type
_entity.pdbx_description
1 polymer ?
#
loop_
_entity_poly.entity_id
_entity_poly.type
_entity_poly.pdbx_seq_one_letter_code
_entity_poly.pdbx_strand_id
1 'polypeptide(L)'
;MATLFYFYYNETLFQLKEKGFVLLQITILTIVVPILIYFLLKALKKIDSVMAYDLDQRKIPLVLQSFLFILLVKRSITIDRYFELHFFFLAALLSTLIALLLLFAKIKASIHMLAFSSLTVFVIGLHLHHPNHFPLLVPFLIFMNGIIASSRLVMKAHTPKELIIGFFSGAIPQLLLMVVWL
;
A
#
# COMPACT_ATOMS: atom_id res chain seq x y z
N MET A 1 7.77 -3.15 -2.60
CA MET A 1 7.98 -4.35 -1.75
C MET A 1 7.07 -5.50 -2.17
N ALA A 2 5.74 -5.32 -2.16
CA ALA A 2 4.79 -6.38 -2.58
C ALA A 2 5.10 -7.01 -3.94
N THR A 3 5.36 -6.21 -4.98
CA THR A 3 5.71 -6.72 -6.32
C THR A 3 6.98 -7.56 -6.35
N LEU A 4 7.97 -7.25 -5.51
CA LEU A 4 9.20 -8.05 -5.43
C LEU A 4 8.90 -9.42 -4.83
N PHE A 5 8.11 -9.46 -3.75
CA PHE A 5 7.64 -10.74 -3.20
C PHE A 5 6.80 -11.51 -4.21
N TYR A 6 5.88 -10.84 -4.91
CA TYR A 6 5.06 -11.46 -5.96
C TYR A 6 5.91 -12.16 -7.03
N PHE A 7 6.93 -11.47 -7.57
CA PHE A 7 7.82 -12.05 -8.57
C PHE A 7 8.81 -13.07 -8.03
N TYR A 8 9.10 -13.02 -6.73
CA TYR A 8 9.89 -14.05 -6.05
C TYR A 8 9.09 -15.34 -5.91
N TYR A 9 7.84 -15.26 -5.42
CA TYR A 9 6.96 -16.42 -5.29
C TYR A 9 6.56 -17.02 -6.65
N ASN A 10 6.48 -16.20 -7.71
CA ASN A 10 6.14 -16.61 -9.08
C ASN A 10 7.36 -16.59 -10.01
N GLU A 11 8.53 -17.05 -9.56
CA GLU A 11 9.80 -16.83 -10.26
C GLU A 11 9.79 -17.32 -11.71
N THR A 12 9.18 -18.49 -11.95
CA THR A 12 9.17 -19.19 -13.25
C THR A 12 8.14 -18.64 -14.23
N LEU A 13 7.15 -17.86 -13.78
CA LEU A 13 6.03 -17.40 -14.61
C LEU A 13 6.41 -16.21 -15.52
N PHE A 14 7.40 -15.42 -15.11
CA PHE A 14 7.70 -14.12 -15.74
C PHE A 14 9.15 -14.02 -16.21
N GLN A 15 9.35 -13.44 -17.39
CA GLN A 15 10.69 -13.15 -17.91
C GLN A 15 11.32 -11.95 -17.20
N LEU A 16 12.65 -11.89 -17.13
CA LEU A 16 13.37 -10.81 -16.46
C LEU A 16 13.02 -9.42 -17.02
N LYS A 17 12.88 -9.31 -18.36
CA LYS A 17 12.47 -8.06 -19.03
C LYS A 17 11.09 -7.60 -18.58
N GLU A 18 10.14 -8.54 -18.45
CA GLU A 18 8.79 -8.25 -17.98
C GLU A 18 8.79 -7.80 -16.52
N LYS A 19 9.52 -8.52 -15.63
CA LYS A 19 9.68 -8.14 -14.22
C LYS A 19 10.22 -6.71 -14.10
N GLY A 20 11.26 -6.38 -14.86
CA GLY A 20 11.87 -5.05 -14.88
C GLY A 20 10.90 -3.95 -15.35
N PHE A 21 10.15 -4.21 -16.42
CA PHE A 21 9.18 -3.26 -16.96
C PHE A 21 8.05 -2.97 -15.96
N VAL A 22 7.48 -4.01 -15.34
CA VAL A 22 6.42 -3.86 -14.33
C VAL A 22 6.91 -3.12 -13.08
N LEU A 23 8.11 -3.46 -12.58
CA LEU A 23 8.72 -2.76 -11.46
C LEU A 23 8.93 -1.28 -11.75
N LEU A 24 9.37 -0.95 -12.97
CA LEU A 24 9.55 0.42 -13.41
C LEU A 24 8.20 1.17 -13.45
N GLN A 25 7.17 0.58 -14.05
CA GLN A 25 5.83 1.19 -14.12
C GLN A 25 5.26 1.49 -12.73
N ILE A 26 5.32 0.51 -11.82
CA ILE A 26 4.84 0.66 -10.44
C ILE A 26 5.66 1.73 -9.72
N THR A 27 6.98 1.74 -9.87
CA THR A 27 7.85 2.75 -9.24
C THR A 27 7.53 4.16 -9.74
N ILE A 28 7.34 4.32 -11.05
CA ILE A 28 6.97 5.61 -11.64
C ILE A 28 5.64 6.08 -11.06
N LEU A 29 4.60 5.23 -11.09
CA LEU A 29 3.26 5.62 -10.69
C LEU A 29 3.08 5.77 -9.18
N THR A 30 3.78 5.01 -8.35
CA THR A 30 3.56 5.00 -6.89
C THR A 30 4.59 5.80 -6.09
N ILE A 31 5.72 6.19 -6.72
CA ILE A 31 6.79 6.93 -6.05
C ILE A 31 7.10 8.21 -6.82
N VAL A 32 7.51 8.11 -8.09
CA VAL A 32 8.00 9.27 -8.85
C VAL A 32 6.91 10.30 -9.08
N VAL A 33 5.74 9.88 -9.60
CA VAL A 33 4.63 10.80 -9.90
C VAL A 33 4.10 11.51 -8.64
N PRO A 34 3.82 10.81 -7.51
CA PRO A 34 3.42 11.47 -6.27
C PRO A 34 4.44 12.51 -5.77
N ILE A 35 5.74 12.20 -5.84
CA ILE A 35 6.80 13.12 -5.43
C ILE A 35 6.81 14.38 -6.32
N LEU A 36 6.72 14.21 -7.64
CA LEU A 36 6.68 15.34 -8.56
C LEU A 36 5.47 16.24 -8.30
N ILE A 37 4.29 15.65 -8.06
CA ILE A 37 3.08 16.41 -7.74
C ILE A 37 3.19 17.10 -6.38
N TYR A 38 3.80 16.47 -5.39
CA TYR A 38 4.09 17.12 -4.11
C TYR A 38 4.94 18.38 -4.29
N PHE A 39 6.05 18.30 -5.04
CA PHE A 39 6.89 19.47 -5.30
C PHE A 39 6.16 20.57 -6.09
N LEU A 40 5.31 20.21 -7.04
CA LEU A 40 4.46 21.15 -7.76
C LEU A 40 3.49 21.87 -6.79
N LEU A 41 2.80 21.13 -5.93
CA LEU A 41 1.86 21.70 -4.96
C LEU A 41 2.57 22.60 -3.94
N LYS A 42 3.79 22.25 -3.54
CA LYS A 42 4.64 23.07 -2.67
C LYS A 42 5.06 24.36 -3.37
N ALA A 43 5.47 24.29 -4.65
CA ALA A 43 5.82 25.47 -5.44
C ALA A 43 4.63 26.44 -5.61
N LEU A 44 3.41 25.89 -5.70
CA LEU A 44 2.15 26.65 -5.75
C LEU A 44 1.66 27.14 -4.37
N LYS A 45 2.43 26.94 -3.29
CA LYS A 45 2.07 27.28 -1.90
C LYS A 45 0.73 26.67 -1.43
N LYS A 46 0.36 25.50 -1.97
CA LYS A 46 -0.86 24.76 -1.54
C LYS A 46 -0.60 23.79 -0.39
N ILE A 47 0.67 23.48 -0.09
CA ILE A 47 1.10 22.57 0.99
C ILE A 47 2.34 23.15 1.66
N ASP A 48 2.32 23.24 2.99
CA ASP A 48 3.37 23.90 3.77
C ASP A 48 4.52 22.97 4.20
N SER A 49 4.26 21.67 4.39
CA SER A 49 5.28 20.73 4.86
C SER A 49 5.13 19.31 4.33
N VAL A 50 6.22 18.53 4.40
CA VAL A 50 6.24 17.09 4.08
C VAL A 50 5.43 16.29 5.11
N MET A 51 5.44 16.76 6.37
CA MET A 51 4.69 16.20 7.48
C MET A 51 3.34 16.89 7.53
N ALA A 52 2.46 16.61 6.56
CA ALA A 52 1.10 17.16 6.48
C ALA A 52 0.35 16.96 7.82
N TYR A 53 0.45 17.98 8.67
CA TYR A 53 -0.13 18.00 10.00
C TYR A 53 -1.64 18.24 9.91
N ASP A 54 -2.05 19.01 8.91
CA ASP A 54 -3.45 19.30 8.64
C ASP A 54 -4.15 18.16 7.89
N LEU A 55 -5.39 17.87 8.28
CA LEU A 55 -6.25 16.87 7.65
C LEU A 55 -6.55 17.25 6.19
N ASP A 56 -6.69 18.56 5.91
CA ASP A 56 -7.00 19.04 4.57
C ASP A 56 -5.85 18.83 3.59
N GLN A 57 -4.60 18.95 4.06
CA GLN A 57 -3.40 18.67 3.27
C GLN A 57 -3.25 17.18 2.92
N ARG A 58 -3.94 16.26 3.62
CA ARG A 58 -3.90 14.81 3.36
C ARG A 58 -4.88 14.36 2.28
N LYS A 59 -5.93 15.15 1.98
CA LYS A 59 -6.95 14.79 0.99
C LYS A 59 -6.36 14.73 -0.42
N ILE A 60 -5.56 15.73 -0.81
CA ILE A 60 -4.98 15.82 -2.16
C ILE A 60 -4.06 14.62 -2.45
N PRO A 61 -3.09 14.24 -1.58
CA PRO A 61 -2.29 13.05 -1.77
C PRO A 61 -3.10 11.75 -1.87
N LEU A 62 -4.14 11.57 -1.05
CA LEU A 62 -4.96 10.36 -1.08
C LEU A 62 -5.81 10.25 -2.35
N VAL A 63 -6.43 11.36 -2.80
CA VAL A 63 -7.19 11.38 -4.07
C VAL A 63 -6.27 11.06 -5.24
N LEU A 64 -5.08 11.67 -5.27
CA LEU A 64 -4.07 11.37 -6.29
C LEU A 64 -3.68 9.88 -6.25
N GLN A 65 -3.38 9.34 -5.07
CA GLN A 65 -2.99 7.95 -4.91
C GLN A 65 -4.08 6.99 -5.39
N SER A 66 -5.36 7.27 -5.07
CA SER A 66 -6.49 6.51 -5.59
C SER A 66 -6.56 6.53 -7.11
N PHE A 67 -6.40 7.70 -7.73
CA PHE A 67 -6.37 7.81 -9.18
C PHE A 67 -5.22 7.00 -9.81
N LEU A 68 -4.02 7.07 -9.22
CA LEU A 68 -2.85 6.34 -9.71
C LEU A 68 -3.00 4.82 -9.56
N PHE A 69 -3.64 4.35 -8.48
CA PHE A 69 -3.98 2.93 -8.35
C PHE A 69 -5.02 2.48 -9.38
N ILE A 70 -6.04 3.28 -9.67
CA ILE A 70 -7.00 2.98 -10.75
C ILE A 70 -6.27 2.84 -12.09
N LEU A 71 -5.38 3.78 -12.41
CA LEU A 71 -4.59 3.73 -13.64
C LEU A 71 -3.72 2.45 -13.70
N LEU A 72 -3.04 2.15 -12.60
CA LEU A 72 -2.16 0.99 -12.48
C LEU A 72 -2.92 -0.32 -12.72
N VAL A 73 -4.05 -0.51 -12.03
CA VAL A 73 -4.90 -1.72 -12.12
C VAL A 73 -5.58 -1.86 -13.49
N LYS A 74 -5.94 -0.75 -14.14
CA LYS A 74 -6.58 -0.77 -15.47
C LYS A 74 -5.62 -0.95 -16.64
N ARG A 75 -4.37 -0.48 -16.53
CA ARG A 75 -3.46 -0.38 -17.69
C ARG A 75 -2.21 -1.24 -17.58
N SER A 76 -1.67 -1.40 -16.39
CA SER A 76 -0.36 -2.06 -16.18
C SER A 76 -0.52 -3.43 -15.55
N ILE A 77 -1.28 -3.52 -14.46
CA ILE A 77 -1.45 -4.74 -13.65
C ILE A 77 -2.82 -5.31 -13.96
N THR A 78 -2.98 -5.90 -15.15
CA THR A 78 -4.25 -6.48 -15.59
C THR A 78 -4.55 -7.79 -14.88
N ILE A 79 -5.83 -8.09 -14.69
CA ILE A 79 -6.30 -9.28 -13.99
C ILE A 79 -5.84 -10.57 -14.68
N ASP A 80 -5.79 -10.59 -16.02
CA ASP A 80 -5.43 -11.78 -16.80
C ASP A 80 -3.95 -12.15 -16.72
N ARG A 81 -3.08 -11.17 -16.43
CA ARG A 81 -1.61 -11.38 -16.44
C ARG A 81 -1.00 -11.42 -15.06
N TYR A 82 -1.52 -10.63 -14.12
CA TYR A 82 -0.94 -10.44 -12.79
C TYR A 82 -2.03 -10.60 -11.72
N PHE A 83 -2.69 -11.75 -11.70
CA PHE A 83 -3.95 -11.99 -10.98
C PHE A 83 -3.91 -11.56 -9.49
N GLU A 84 -2.98 -12.11 -8.71
CA GLU A 84 -2.84 -11.82 -7.27
C GLU A 84 -2.38 -10.38 -7.03
N LEU A 85 -1.46 -9.89 -7.87
CA LEU A 85 -0.94 -8.52 -7.78
C LEU A 85 -1.99 -7.48 -8.16
N HIS A 86 -2.91 -7.81 -9.07
CA HIS A 86 -4.07 -7.00 -9.43
C HIS A 86 -4.97 -6.80 -8.22
N PHE A 87 -5.32 -7.88 -7.52
CA PHE A 87 -6.11 -7.81 -6.29
C PHE A 87 -5.38 -7.12 -5.13
N PHE A 88 -4.05 -7.20 -5.06
CA PHE A 88 -3.25 -6.40 -4.13
C PHE A 88 -3.43 -4.89 -4.36
N PHE A 89 -3.27 -4.41 -5.59
CA PHE A 89 -3.43 -2.99 -5.89
C PHE A 89 -4.90 -2.53 -5.82
N LEU A 90 -5.86 -3.43 -6.09
CA LEU A 90 -7.27 -3.16 -5.88
C LEU A 90 -7.60 -3.03 -4.38
N ALA A 91 -7.06 -3.89 -3.52
CA ALA A 91 -7.17 -3.74 -2.07
C ALA A 91 -6.51 -2.46 -1.57
N ALA A 92 -5.34 -2.09 -2.12
CA ALA A 92 -4.67 -0.83 -1.80
C ALA A 92 -5.51 0.40 -2.21
N LEU A 93 -6.20 0.34 -3.36
CA LEU A 93 -7.17 1.36 -3.76
C LEU A 93 -8.31 1.48 -2.75
N LEU A 94 -8.96 0.36 -2.39
CA LEU A 94 -10.04 0.35 -1.41
C LEU A 94 -9.58 0.88 -0.04
N SER A 95 -8.40 0.46 0.42
CA SER A 95 -7.80 0.93 1.67
C SER A 95 -7.56 2.45 1.64
N THR A 96 -7.08 2.97 0.51
CA THR A 96 -6.85 4.41 0.32
C THR A 96 -8.16 5.20 0.31
N LEU A 97 -9.20 4.66 -0.31
CA LEU A 97 -10.55 5.26 -0.29
C LEU A 97 -11.14 5.27 1.12
N ILE A 98 -10.97 4.18 1.90
CA ILE A 98 -11.37 4.13 3.31
C ILE A 98 -10.63 5.21 4.10
N ALA A 99 -9.30 5.34 3.93
CA ALA A 99 -8.51 6.37 4.59
C ALA A 99 -8.99 7.79 4.21
N LEU A 100 -9.35 8.02 2.95
CA LEU A 100 -9.92 9.29 2.49
C LEU A 100 -11.28 9.57 3.12
N LEU A 101 -12.17 8.58 3.21
CA LEU A 101 -13.47 8.70 3.88
C LEU A 101 -13.32 9.04 5.37
N LEU A 102 -12.37 8.40 6.05
CA LEU A 102 -12.07 8.67 7.46
C LEU A 102 -11.62 10.13 7.71
N LEU A 103 -10.97 10.78 6.74
CA LEU A 103 -10.61 12.20 6.88
C LEU A 103 -11.84 13.11 6.96
N PHE A 104 -12.95 12.77 6.29
CA PHE A 104 -14.22 13.52 6.43
C PHE A 104 -14.84 13.35 7.81
N ALA A 105 -14.61 12.20 8.46
CA ALA A 105 -14.96 11.96 9.86
C ALA A 105 -13.93 12.54 10.87
N LYS A 106 -12.95 13.33 10.39
CA LYS A 106 -11.85 13.91 11.20
C LYS A 106 -10.96 12.86 11.89
N ILE A 107 -10.89 11.64 11.35
CA ILE A 107 -10.04 10.56 11.86
C ILE A 107 -8.80 10.45 10.97
N LYS A 108 -7.61 10.66 11.55
CA LYS A 108 -6.33 10.52 10.85
C LYS A 108 -5.77 9.10 10.98
N ALA A 109 -6.30 8.16 10.18
CA ALA A 109 -5.75 6.82 10.10
C ALA A 109 -4.26 6.83 9.72
N SER A 110 -3.46 5.95 10.34
CA SER A 110 -2.05 5.83 10.02
C SER A 110 -1.85 5.11 8.69
N ILE A 111 -1.42 5.85 7.67
CA ILE A 111 -1.09 5.31 6.33
C ILE A 111 0.06 4.30 6.41
N HIS A 112 0.97 4.44 7.38
CA HIS A 112 2.05 3.48 7.60
C HIS A 112 1.53 2.12 8.07
N MET A 113 0.58 2.13 9.02
CA MET A 113 -0.07 0.89 9.49
C MET A 113 -0.93 0.28 8.39
N LEU A 114 -1.63 1.09 7.61
CA LEU A 114 -2.41 0.65 6.46
C LEU A 114 -1.55 -0.07 5.42
N ALA A 115 -0.42 0.53 5.02
CA ALA A 115 0.47 -0.05 4.03
C ALA A 115 1.12 -1.37 4.50
N PHE A 116 1.63 -1.40 5.73
CA PHE A 116 2.31 -2.61 6.23
C PHE A 116 1.35 -3.74 6.57
N SER A 117 0.17 -3.46 7.09
CA SER A 117 -0.84 -4.49 7.33
C SER A 117 -1.35 -5.13 6.03
N SER A 118 -1.62 -4.32 5.00
CA SER A 118 -1.96 -4.81 3.65
C SER A 118 -0.83 -5.66 3.06
N LEU A 119 0.43 -5.22 3.16
CA LEU A 119 1.59 -6.01 2.72
C LEU A 119 1.68 -7.36 3.44
N THR A 120 1.51 -7.36 4.76
CA THR A 120 1.57 -8.60 5.57
C THR A 120 0.50 -9.58 5.15
N VAL A 121 -0.76 -9.16 5.02
CA VAL A 121 -1.86 -10.04 4.58
C VAL A 121 -1.61 -10.57 3.16
N PHE A 122 -1.13 -9.72 2.24
CA PHE A 122 -0.82 -10.15 0.88
C PHE A 122 0.26 -11.23 0.86
N VAL A 123 1.34 -11.05 1.62
CA VAL A 123 2.43 -12.02 1.70
C VAL A 123 2.00 -13.32 2.38
N ILE A 124 1.10 -13.25 3.38
CA ILE A 124 0.47 -14.45 3.95
C ILE A 124 -0.23 -15.24 2.85
N GLY A 125 -1.05 -14.59 2.02
CA GLY A 125 -1.73 -15.26 0.90
C GLY A 125 -0.76 -15.87 -0.13
N LEU A 126 0.32 -15.16 -0.49
CA LEU A 126 1.35 -15.72 -1.38
C LEU A 126 2.06 -16.93 -0.75
N HIS A 127 2.32 -16.88 0.55
CA HIS A 127 2.95 -17.99 1.26
C HIS A 127 2.04 -19.22 1.34
N LEU A 128 0.72 -19.04 1.41
CA LEU A 128 -0.24 -20.16 1.40
C LEU A 128 -0.24 -20.92 0.06
N HIS A 129 0.00 -20.25 -1.07
CA HIS A 129 0.21 -20.91 -2.37
C HIS A 129 1.51 -21.72 -2.43
N HIS A 130 2.53 -21.27 -1.70
CA HIS A 130 3.89 -21.81 -1.77
C HIS A 130 4.56 -21.89 -0.38
N PRO A 131 4.10 -22.79 0.51
CA PRO A 131 4.50 -22.81 1.92
C PRO A 131 5.98 -23.12 2.16
N ASN A 132 6.66 -23.76 1.19
CA ASN A 132 8.09 -24.08 1.29
C ASN A 132 9.00 -22.86 1.01
N HIS A 133 8.46 -21.75 0.52
CA HIS A 133 9.25 -20.57 0.16
C HIS A 133 9.26 -19.52 1.29
N PHE A 134 10.47 -19.28 1.82
CA PHE A 134 10.85 -18.22 2.75
C PHE A 134 9.99 -18.14 4.04
N PRO A 135 10.00 -19.18 4.89
CA PRO A 135 9.08 -19.34 6.03
C PRO A 135 9.21 -18.25 7.11
N LEU A 136 10.37 -17.58 7.19
CA LEU A 136 10.60 -16.49 8.16
C LEU A 136 10.01 -15.15 7.73
N LEU A 137 9.56 -15.00 6.47
CA LEU A 137 9.08 -13.73 5.95
C LEU A 137 7.79 -13.26 6.65
N VAL A 138 6.83 -14.15 6.86
CA VAL A 138 5.55 -13.82 7.51
C VAL A 138 5.76 -13.39 8.97
N PRO A 139 6.46 -14.18 9.83
CA PRO A 139 6.80 -13.73 11.19
C PRO A 139 7.54 -12.40 11.22
N PHE A 140 8.48 -12.19 10.30
CA PHE A 140 9.21 -10.93 10.18
C PHE A 140 8.28 -9.74 9.88
N LEU A 141 7.35 -9.88 8.94
CA LEU A 141 6.40 -8.82 8.60
C LEU A 141 5.41 -8.52 9.74
N ILE A 142 4.99 -9.54 10.50
CA ILE A 142 4.17 -9.36 11.71
C ILE A 142 4.96 -8.55 12.75
N PHE A 143 6.21 -8.92 13.01
CA PHE A 143 7.09 -8.18 13.92
C PHE A 143 7.30 -6.72 13.47
N MET A 144 7.47 -6.49 12.16
CA MET A 144 7.61 -5.14 11.60
C MET A 144 6.37 -4.27 11.79
N ASN A 145 5.15 -4.83 11.78
CA ASN A 145 3.96 -4.06 12.14
C ASN A 145 4.04 -3.50 13.57
N GLY A 146 4.56 -4.30 14.52
CA GLY A 146 4.81 -3.86 15.89
C GLY A 146 5.85 -2.75 16.00
N ILE A 147 6.96 -2.87 15.28
CA ILE A 147 8.00 -1.82 15.21
C ILE A 147 7.42 -0.51 14.66
N ILE A 148 6.65 -0.59 13.57
CA ILE A 148 6.10 0.60 12.92
C ILE A 148 5.07 1.29 13.82
N ALA A 149 4.17 0.52 14.44
CA ALA A 149 3.22 1.05 15.42
C ALA A 149 3.96 1.77 16.55
N SER A 150 4.99 1.13 17.13
CA SER A 150 5.80 1.70 18.21
C SER A 150 6.50 2.99 17.78
N SER A 151 7.09 3.02 16.58
CA SER A 151 7.73 4.21 16.01
C SER A 151 6.75 5.39 15.91
N ARG A 152 5.50 5.15 15.48
CA ARG A 152 4.48 6.21 15.36
C ARG A 152 4.03 6.75 16.72
N LEU A 153 3.97 5.90 17.75
CA LEU A 153 3.67 6.31 19.13
C LEU A 153 4.81 7.13 19.74
N VAL A 154 6.06 6.68 19.61
CA VAL A 154 7.24 7.39 20.12
C VAL A 154 7.38 8.78 19.51
N MET A 155 7.10 8.91 18.21
CA MET A 155 7.08 10.20 17.52
C MET A 155 5.86 11.08 17.84
N LYS A 156 4.92 10.60 18.69
CA LYS A 156 3.65 11.26 19.01
C LYS A 156 2.85 11.66 17.75
N ALA A 157 3.05 10.96 16.64
CA ALA A 157 2.42 11.26 15.37
C ALA A 157 0.96 10.79 15.34
N HIS A 158 0.68 9.70 16.06
CA HIS A 158 -0.62 9.04 16.11
C HIS A 158 -0.98 8.53 17.51
N THR A 159 -2.27 8.41 17.77
CA THR A 159 -2.79 7.71 18.96
C THR A 159 -2.95 6.21 18.70
N PRO A 160 -3.02 5.36 19.75
CA PRO A 160 -3.29 3.93 19.58
C PRO A 160 -4.55 3.64 18.75
N LYS A 161 -5.62 4.43 18.93
CA LYS A 161 -6.86 4.29 18.15
C LYS A 161 -6.63 4.53 16.65
N GLU A 162 -5.88 5.55 16.29
CA GLU A 162 -5.56 5.86 14.89
C GLU A 162 -4.67 4.80 14.22
N LEU A 163 -3.79 4.16 15.01
CA LEU A 163 -2.97 3.04 14.55
C LEU A 163 -3.82 1.78 14.31
N ILE A 164 -4.72 1.45 15.23
CA ILE A 164 -5.66 0.34 15.08
C ILE A 164 -6.55 0.54 13.85
N ILE A 165 -7.12 1.73 13.70
CA ILE A 165 -7.94 2.08 12.53
C ILE A 165 -7.11 1.97 11.24
N GLY A 166 -5.88 2.48 11.24
CA GLY A 166 -4.97 2.36 10.09
C GLY A 166 -4.66 0.90 9.74
N PHE A 167 -4.36 0.07 10.73
CA PHE A 167 -4.09 -1.36 10.56
C PHE A 167 -5.29 -2.08 9.93
N PHE A 168 -6.48 -1.93 10.49
CA PHE A 168 -7.67 -2.60 9.95
C PHE A 168 -8.10 -2.05 8.59
N SER A 169 -7.88 -0.76 8.33
CA SER A 169 -8.16 -0.16 7.02
C SER A 169 -7.29 -0.73 5.90
N GLY A 170 -6.11 -1.28 6.22
CA GLY A 170 -5.26 -1.99 5.25
C GLY A 170 -5.50 -3.50 5.23
N ALA A 171 -5.63 -4.12 6.41
CA ALA A 171 -5.79 -5.57 6.53
C ALA A 171 -7.14 -6.06 5.98
N ILE A 172 -8.25 -5.39 6.30
CA ILE A 172 -9.59 -5.87 5.94
C ILE A 172 -9.80 -5.93 4.43
N PRO A 173 -9.52 -4.87 3.63
CA PRO A 173 -9.67 -4.95 2.18
C PRO A 173 -8.79 -6.03 1.57
N GLN A 174 -7.57 -6.19 2.09
CA GLN A 174 -6.66 -7.22 1.62
C GLN A 174 -7.18 -8.63 1.93
N LEU A 175 -7.69 -8.87 3.14
CA LEU A 175 -8.28 -10.16 3.53
C LEU A 175 -9.51 -10.50 2.70
N LEU A 176 -10.41 -9.53 2.48
CA LEU A 176 -11.63 -9.74 1.69
C LEU A 176 -11.30 -10.13 0.24
N LEU A 177 -10.34 -9.44 -0.39
CA LEU A 177 -9.93 -9.78 -1.75
C LEU A 177 -9.06 -11.03 -1.80
N MET A 178 -8.33 -11.37 -0.73
CA MET A 178 -7.57 -12.62 -0.63
C MET A 178 -8.43 -13.85 -0.88
N VAL A 179 -9.67 -13.87 -0.36
CA VAL A 179 -10.61 -14.99 -0.59
C VAL A 179 -10.91 -15.24 -2.08
N VAL A 180 -10.69 -14.26 -2.96
CA VAL A 180 -10.97 -14.38 -4.40
C VAL A 180 -9.81 -15.04 -5.17
N TRP A 181 -8.57 -14.88 -4.69
CA TRP A 181 -7.38 -15.35 -5.41
C TRP A 181 -6.53 -16.38 -4.65
N LEU A 182 -6.92 -16.70 -3.42
CA LEU A 182 -6.43 -17.87 -2.69
C LEU A 182 -7.06 -19.14 -3.27
#